data_AF-A0A661LNU7-F1
#
_entry.id   AF-A0A661LNU7-F1
#
_cell.length_a   1.000
_cell.length_b   1.000
_cell.length_c   1.000
_cell.angle_alpha   90.00
_cell.angle_beta   90.00
_cell.angle_gamma   90.00
#
_symmetry.space_group_name_H-M   'P 1'
#
loop_
_entity.id
_entity.type
_entity.pdbx_description
1 polymer ?
#
loop_
_entity_poly.entity_id
_entity_poly.type
_entity_poly.pdbx_seq_one_letter_code
_entity_poly.pdbx_strand_id
1 'polypeptide(L)'
;MNNNSISFDAIRQAKDPSLLPSGLGEISVVKFLFLLALYFCLHMVLRVVSSPALELDEAEQIVLSQWLLPSYGSQPPLYTWLQFFFTKIVGTNVLAVSLLKNILLFLAYMFIFLATRRLTNSSALAAISSLSLLFIPQISWGAQRDLTHSVLLLASASAFFYVTLRLLESHTLHDYIFFGIATGLGILSKHNFSIFAAALIIACVSSSSTRSPFLHPYILLSILIAGVMVTPYLRWASAHPLVAVFGTHKFHMASIKAVPGALLRFCLHIIAILAPLLVVYGVFFRQGFTIKRKVEHKKGNQVLLTRFFLALFGILIFLIVAFHVTKFKNRWLAPLLILVPIYFTTRLEPEVIEAYRAKRFFIAPTAVATLIILFMTVRIFGPTLTGFVTDLHYPSRAVAQEIRTTGFEQGTIVADRQVTAGNLKIQFPRSLVLSPSLKRLGNLRPQLKHPIVILWENDNKHTIPRKLKNYMENVLHISSQAKILTYKRLPMYLYPDRYIRIGIAFLE
;
A
#
# COMPACT_ATOMS: atom_id res chain seq x y z
N MET A 1 -34.04 3.18 28.44
CA MET A 1 -33.74 2.04 27.54
C MET A 1 -32.71 2.49 26.52
N ASN A 2 -31.51 1.90 26.54
CA ASN A 2 -30.32 2.38 25.84
C ASN A 2 -30.31 1.84 24.38
N ASN A 3 -31.02 2.50 23.47
CA ASN A 3 -31.16 2.12 22.03
C ASN A 3 -29.87 2.32 21.17
N ASN A 4 -28.69 2.20 21.78
CA ASN A 4 -27.37 2.37 21.14
C ASN A 4 -26.64 1.03 20.93
N SER A 5 -27.33 -0.11 21.07
CA SER A 5 -26.74 -1.42 20.73
C SER A 5 -26.45 -1.47 19.23
N ILE A 6 -25.29 -2.02 18.88
CA ILE A 6 -25.04 -2.37 17.48
C ILE A 6 -26.04 -3.45 17.08
N SER A 7 -26.46 -3.47 15.82
CA SER A 7 -27.40 -4.42 15.21
C SER A 7 -26.87 -5.88 15.17
N PHE A 8 -26.13 -6.32 16.18
CA PHE A 8 -25.67 -7.70 16.29
C PHE A 8 -26.74 -8.62 16.91
N ASP A 9 -27.71 -8.08 17.67
CA ASP A 9 -28.83 -8.87 18.19
C ASP A 9 -29.77 -9.36 17.06
N ALA A 10 -29.95 -8.55 16.02
CA ALA A 10 -30.67 -8.96 14.81
C ALA A 10 -29.89 -10.01 14.00
N ILE A 11 -28.54 -9.99 14.02
CA ILE A 11 -27.70 -11.02 13.38
C ILE A 11 -27.78 -12.36 14.12
N ARG A 12 -27.98 -12.34 15.44
CA ARG A 12 -28.25 -13.57 16.21
C ARG A 12 -29.65 -14.14 15.94
N GLN A 13 -30.65 -13.29 15.68
CA GLN A 13 -32.02 -13.70 15.39
C GLN A 13 -32.28 -14.03 13.90
N ALA A 14 -31.55 -13.44 12.96
CA ALA A 14 -31.69 -13.66 11.52
C ALA A 14 -30.93 -14.91 11.02
N LYS A 15 -31.16 -16.05 11.67
CA LYS A 15 -30.77 -17.38 11.18
C LYS A 15 -31.80 -18.00 10.23
N ASP A 16 -32.90 -17.29 9.94
CA ASP A 16 -33.95 -17.76 9.05
C ASP A 16 -33.75 -17.19 7.62
N PRO A 17 -33.28 -18.00 6.65
CA PRO A 17 -33.04 -17.56 5.28
C PRO A 17 -34.31 -17.23 4.49
N SER A 18 -35.51 -17.49 5.04
CA SER A 18 -36.79 -17.23 4.37
C SER A 18 -37.23 -15.75 4.36
N LEU A 19 -36.56 -14.89 5.13
CA LEU A 19 -36.95 -13.47 5.30
C LEU A 19 -36.14 -12.48 4.45
N LEU A 20 -35.30 -12.94 3.51
CA LEU A 20 -34.53 -12.06 2.63
C LEU A 20 -35.37 -11.58 1.44
N PRO A 21 -35.53 -10.25 1.23
CA PRO A 21 -36.30 -9.72 0.11
C PRO A 21 -35.69 -10.15 -1.23
N SER A 22 -36.49 -10.80 -2.06
CA SER A 22 -36.16 -11.22 -3.42
C SER A 22 -36.19 -10.04 -4.39
N GLY A 23 -35.18 -9.18 -4.35
CA GLY A 23 -35.02 -8.02 -5.23
C GLY A 23 -33.58 -7.90 -5.71
N LEU A 24 -33.34 -8.24 -6.99
CA LEU A 24 -32.05 -8.59 -7.61
C LEU A 24 -31.46 -9.88 -7.03
N GLY A 25 -31.31 -10.93 -7.85
CA GLY A 25 -30.64 -12.17 -7.45
C GLY A 25 -29.35 -11.83 -6.72
N GLU A 26 -29.24 -12.26 -5.45
CA GLU A 26 -28.17 -11.87 -4.55
C GLU A 26 -26.83 -11.88 -5.31
N ILE A 27 -26.09 -10.77 -5.30
CA ILE A 27 -24.74 -10.76 -5.86
C ILE A 27 -23.98 -11.87 -5.15
N SER A 28 -23.73 -12.95 -5.90
CA SER A 28 -23.04 -14.11 -5.37
C SER A 28 -21.67 -13.66 -4.91
N VAL A 29 -21.39 -13.86 -3.62
CA VAL A 29 -20.09 -13.52 -3.02
C VAL A 29 -18.95 -14.15 -3.83
N VAL A 30 -19.13 -15.40 -4.24
CA VAL A 30 -18.16 -16.14 -5.06
C VAL A 30 -17.95 -15.45 -6.40
N LYS A 31 -19.03 -15.10 -7.12
CA LYS A 31 -18.93 -14.40 -8.41
C LYS A 31 -18.24 -13.04 -8.27
N PHE A 32 -18.59 -12.26 -7.25
CA PHE A 32 -17.97 -10.95 -7.01
C PHE A 32 -16.47 -11.08 -6.72
N LEU A 33 -16.08 -11.98 -5.82
CA LEU A 33 -14.68 -12.22 -5.49
C LEU A 33 -13.89 -12.77 -6.68
N PHE A 34 -14.51 -13.62 -7.51
CA PHE A 34 -13.89 -14.11 -8.73
C PHE A 34 -13.61 -12.98 -9.74
N LEU A 35 -14.58 -12.11 -10.01
CA LEU A 35 -14.39 -10.97 -10.91
C LEU A 35 -13.32 -9.99 -10.38
N LEU A 36 -13.30 -9.77 -9.07
CA LEU A 36 -12.28 -8.96 -8.43
C LEU A 36 -10.88 -9.60 -8.55
N ALA A 37 -10.77 -10.92 -8.36
CA ALA A 37 -9.54 -11.66 -8.56
C ALA A 37 -9.08 -11.59 -10.02
N LEU A 38 -9.99 -11.74 -10.98
CA LEU A 38 -9.71 -11.61 -12.41
C LEU A 38 -9.16 -10.21 -12.74
N TYR A 39 -9.76 -9.14 -12.19
CA TYR A 39 -9.27 -7.78 -12.38
C TYR A 39 -7.81 -7.59 -11.92
N PHE A 40 -7.46 -8.05 -10.71
CA PHE A 40 -6.09 -7.94 -10.20
C PHE A 40 -5.13 -8.92 -10.90
N CYS A 41 -5.62 -10.07 -11.36
CA CYS A 41 -4.86 -10.98 -12.21
C CYS A 41 -4.51 -10.34 -13.56
N LEU A 42 -5.44 -9.61 -14.19
CA LEU A 42 -5.18 -8.88 -15.42
C LEU A 42 -4.11 -7.79 -15.23
N HIS A 43 -4.15 -7.03 -14.13
CA HIS A 43 -3.08 -6.08 -13.78
C HIS A 43 -1.73 -6.78 -13.63
N MET A 44 -1.71 -7.92 -12.96
CA MET A 44 -0.50 -8.69 -12.76
C MET A 44 0.09 -9.17 -14.10
N VAL A 45 -0.72 -9.80 -14.94
CA VAL A 45 -0.31 -10.31 -16.27
C VAL A 45 0.18 -9.16 -17.15
N LEU A 46 -0.59 -8.06 -17.22
CA LEU A 46 -0.20 -6.88 -17.99
C LEU A 46 1.17 -6.36 -17.53
N ARG A 47 1.39 -6.21 -16.22
CA ARG A 47 2.66 -5.71 -15.69
C ARG A 47 3.83 -6.63 -16.02
N VAL A 48 3.66 -7.95 -15.92
CA VAL A 48 4.71 -8.95 -16.15
C VAL A 48 5.08 -9.06 -17.63
N VAL A 49 4.09 -9.03 -18.52
CA VAL A 49 4.31 -9.18 -19.97
C VAL A 49 4.85 -7.89 -20.60
N SER A 50 4.44 -6.72 -20.11
CA SER A 50 4.69 -5.46 -20.82
C SER A 50 6.14 -4.97 -20.72
N SER A 51 6.77 -5.05 -19.54
CA SER A 51 8.16 -4.59 -19.36
C SER A 51 8.94 -5.42 -18.34
N PRO A 52 10.18 -5.84 -18.67
CA PRO A 52 11.08 -6.49 -17.73
C PRO A 52 11.75 -5.51 -16.75
N ALA A 53 11.60 -4.20 -16.98
CA ALA A 53 12.23 -3.18 -16.15
C ALA A 53 11.38 -2.84 -14.92
N LEU A 54 12.02 -2.49 -13.80
CA LEU A 54 11.35 -2.15 -12.54
C LEU A 54 11.11 -0.65 -12.37
N GLU A 55 10.00 -0.31 -11.71
CA GLU A 55 9.76 1.04 -11.20
C GLU A 55 10.54 1.31 -9.91
N LEU A 56 10.59 2.57 -9.47
CA LEU A 56 11.36 2.99 -8.29
C LEU A 56 11.06 2.16 -7.02
N ASP A 57 9.78 2.04 -6.66
CA ASP A 57 9.34 1.31 -5.47
C ASP A 57 9.58 -0.20 -5.64
N GLU A 58 9.39 -0.77 -6.83
CA GLU A 58 9.62 -2.20 -7.09
C GLU A 58 11.13 -2.54 -7.03
N ALA A 59 11.97 -1.70 -7.63
CA ALA A 59 13.43 -1.83 -7.61
C ALA A 59 13.99 -1.68 -6.20
N GLU A 60 13.42 -0.77 -5.40
CA GLU A 60 13.71 -0.68 -3.98
C GLU A 60 13.45 -2.01 -3.27
N GLN A 61 12.25 -2.58 -3.42
CA GLN A 61 11.88 -3.80 -2.72
C GLN A 61 12.71 -5.02 -3.18
N ILE A 62 13.03 -5.13 -4.48
CA ILE A 62 13.91 -6.19 -4.99
C ILE A 62 15.31 -6.10 -4.35
N VAL A 63 15.92 -4.91 -4.27
CA VAL A 63 17.25 -4.77 -3.65
C VAL A 63 17.18 -5.03 -2.15
N LEU A 64 16.17 -4.52 -1.44
CA LEU A 64 16.05 -4.71 0.01
C LEU A 64 15.73 -6.17 0.38
N SER A 65 15.00 -6.88 -0.48
CA SER A 65 14.64 -8.31 -0.30
C SER A 65 15.83 -9.27 -0.39
N GLN A 66 17.05 -8.77 -0.55
CA GLN A 66 18.27 -9.57 -0.38
C GLN A 66 18.53 -9.95 1.08
N TRP A 67 17.95 -9.23 2.03
CA TRP A 67 18.14 -9.44 3.46
C TRP A 67 16.80 -9.49 4.19
N LEU A 68 16.73 -10.28 5.26
CA LEU A 68 15.63 -10.27 6.21
C LEU A 68 16.07 -9.48 7.46
N LEU A 69 15.85 -8.16 7.43
CA LEU A 69 16.29 -7.24 8.49
C LEU A 69 15.14 -6.86 9.42
N PRO A 70 15.41 -6.54 10.69
CA PRO A 70 14.37 -6.06 11.61
C PRO A 70 13.76 -4.70 11.21
N SER A 71 14.44 -3.93 10.34
CA SER A 71 13.96 -2.65 9.79
C SER A 71 14.71 -2.28 8.52
N TYR A 72 14.08 -1.45 7.68
CA TYR A 72 14.67 -0.92 6.44
C TYR A 72 14.75 0.62 6.44
N GLY A 73 14.91 1.22 7.62
CA GLY A 73 15.04 2.66 7.82
C GLY A 73 13.71 3.30 8.18
N SER A 74 13.19 4.18 7.33
CA SER A 74 11.98 4.97 7.65
C SER A 74 10.65 4.23 7.50
N GLN A 75 10.65 2.96 7.09
CA GLN A 75 9.44 2.15 6.93
C GLN A 75 9.56 0.86 7.74
N PRO A 76 8.46 0.39 8.35
CA PRO A 76 8.42 -0.91 9.00
C PRO A 76 8.62 -2.06 8.00
N PRO A 77 9.02 -3.25 8.48
CA PRO A 77 9.69 -4.23 7.62
C PRO A 77 8.76 -5.21 6.88
N LEU A 78 7.46 -5.25 7.18
CA LEU A 78 6.59 -6.33 6.70
C LEU A 78 6.50 -6.43 5.17
N TYR A 79 6.46 -5.29 4.46
CA TYR A 79 6.41 -5.34 2.99
C TYR A 79 7.63 -6.04 2.44
N THR A 80 8.82 -5.67 2.92
CA THR A 80 10.08 -6.26 2.48
C THR A 80 10.22 -7.72 2.91
N TRP A 81 9.73 -8.08 4.10
CA TRP A 81 9.69 -9.48 4.53
C TRP A 81 8.81 -10.34 3.61
N LEU A 82 7.61 -9.86 3.30
CA LEU A 82 6.75 -10.53 2.32
C LEU A 82 7.45 -10.61 0.97
N GLN A 83 8.07 -9.52 0.49
CA GLN A 83 8.80 -9.53 -0.77
C GLN A 83 9.96 -10.55 -0.75
N PHE A 84 10.72 -10.64 0.34
CA PHE A 84 11.77 -11.64 0.54
C PHE A 84 11.22 -13.05 0.30
N PHE A 85 10.14 -13.43 0.98
CA PHE A 85 9.54 -14.76 0.80
C PHE A 85 9.03 -14.98 -0.63
N PHE A 86 8.36 -14.00 -1.23
CA PHE A 86 7.90 -14.13 -2.63
C PHE A 86 9.07 -14.31 -3.61
N THR A 87 10.18 -13.58 -3.43
CA THR A 87 11.37 -13.77 -4.28
C THR A 87 12.04 -15.13 -4.09
N LYS A 88 11.85 -15.80 -2.94
CA LYS A 88 12.32 -17.18 -2.72
C LYS A 88 11.40 -18.22 -3.35
N ILE A 89 10.09 -17.97 -3.37
CA ILE A 89 9.10 -18.93 -3.90
C ILE A 89 9.03 -18.86 -5.44
N VAL A 90 8.87 -17.67 -6.02
CA VAL A 90 8.68 -17.51 -7.47
C VAL A 90 9.91 -16.96 -8.21
N GLY A 91 11.01 -16.75 -7.48
CA GLY A 91 12.27 -16.19 -8.00
C GLY A 91 12.34 -14.65 -7.96
N THR A 92 13.54 -14.10 -8.16
CA THR A 92 13.78 -12.64 -8.17
C THR A 92 13.45 -12.05 -9.54
N ASN A 93 12.18 -11.69 -9.76
CA ASN A 93 11.68 -11.20 -11.05
C ASN A 93 10.49 -10.23 -10.88
N VAL A 94 9.96 -9.72 -12.00
CA VAL A 94 8.79 -8.81 -12.02
C VAL A 94 7.52 -9.50 -11.50
N LEU A 95 7.39 -10.82 -11.67
CA LEU A 95 6.25 -11.59 -11.15
C LEU A 95 6.22 -11.53 -9.62
N ALA A 96 7.35 -11.65 -8.94
CA ALA A 96 7.42 -11.61 -7.47
C ALA A 96 6.88 -10.30 -6.88
N VAL A 97 7.22 -9.15 -7.48
CA VAL A 97 6.73 -7.83 -7.01
C VAL A 97 5.27 -7.61 -7.40
N SER A 98 4.90 -8.00 -8.62
CA SER A 98 3.55 -7.80 -9.14
C SER A 98 2.51 -8.66 -8.42
N LEU A 99 2.85 -9.92 -8.15
CA LEU A 99 1.99 -10.88 -7.45
C LEU A 99 1.69 -10.41 -6.02
N LEU A 100 2.72 -10.05 -5.24
CA LEU A 100 2.52 -9.55 -3.87
C LEU A 100 1.63 -8.30 -3.84
N LYS A 101 1.92 -7.31 -4.71
CA LYS A 101 1.14 -6.07 -4.80
C LYS A 101 -0.34 -6.35 -5.11
N ASN A 102 -0.62 -7.20 -6.10
CA ASN A 102 -1.98 -7.49 -6.54
C ASN A 102 -2.75 -8.39 -5.54
N ILE A 103 -2.08 -9.31 -4.83
CA ILE A 103 -2.70 -10.04 -3.71
C ILE A 103 -3.13 -9.06 -2.61
N LEU A 104 -2.26 -8.13 -2.22
CA LEU A 104 -2.59 -7.14 -1.18
C LEU A 104 -3.76 -6.23 -1.59
N LEU A 105 -3.81 -5.80 -2.85
CA LEU A 105 -4.93 -5.02 -3.37
C LEU A 105 -6.23 -5.83 -3.39
N PHE A 106 -6.19 -7.08 -3.86
CA PHE A 106 -7.34 -7.99 -3.78
C PHE A 106 -7.85 -8.12 -2.35
N LEU A 107 -6.95 -8.37 -1.39
CA LEU A 107 -7.30 -8.50 0.03
C LEU A 107 -7.95 -7.22 0.58
N ALA A 108 -7.44 -6.04 0.22
CA ALA A 108 -8.02 -4.77 0.66
C ALA A 108 -9.49 -4.62 0.20
N TYR A 109 -9.75 -4.88 -1.07
CA TYR A 109 -11.10 -4.80 -1.66
C TYR A 109 -12.02 -5.91 -1.11
N MET A 110 -11.50 -7.12 -0.94
CA MET A 110 -12.22 -8.26 -0.34
C MET A 110 -12.63 -7.94 1.11
N PHE A 111 -11.73 -7.43 1.95
CA PHE A 111 -12.06 -7.12 3.34
C PHE A 111 -13.04 -5.94 3.45
N ILE A 112 -12.99 -4.95 2.56
CA ILE A 112 -14.02 -3.89 2.51
C ILE A 112 -15.38 -4.47 2.11
N PHE A 113 -15.42 -5.38 1.14
CA PHE A 113 -16.64 -6.12 0.80
C PHE A 113 -17.17 -6.89 2.02
N LEU A 114 -16.33 -7.72 2.65
CA LEU A 114 -16.74 -8.56 3.78
C LEU A 114 -17.19 -7.73 5.00
N ALA A 115 -16.47 -6.66 5.32
CA ALA A 115 -16.83 -5.75 6.41
C ALA A 115 -18.16 -5.04 6.13
N THR A 116 -18.37 -4.56 4.91
CA THR A 116 -19.64 -3.90 4.54
C THR A 116 -20.79 -4.89 4.56
N ARG A 117 -20.61 -6.11 4.02
CA ARG A 117 -21.64 -7.16 4.05
C ARG A 117 -22.05 -7.50 5.47
N ARG A 118 -21.08 -7.59 6.38
CA ARG A 118 -21.31 -7.83 7.81
C ARG A 118 -22.09 -6.69 8.48
N LEU A 119 -21.85 -5.43 8.11
CA LEU A 119 -22.56 -4.27 8.66
C LEU A 119 -23.94 -4.00 8.04
N THR A 120 -24.19 -4.47 6.83
CA THR A 120 -25.40 -4.12 6.05
C THR A 120 -26.29 -5.31 5.73
N ASN A 121 -25.80 -6.54 5.95
CA ASN A 121 -26.42 -7.79 5.51
C ASN A 121 -26.77 -7.81 4.00
N SER A 122 -26.10 -6.99 3.19
CA SER A 122 -26.36 -6.86 1.75
C SER A 122 -25.08 -7.04 0.94
N SER A 123 -25.04 -8.09 0.11
CA SER A 123 -23.96 -8.31 -0.85
C SER A 123 -23.89 -7.20 -1.90
N ALA A 124 -25.01 -6.54 -2.20
CA ALA A 124 -25.05 -5.44 -3.16
C ALA A 124 -24.45 -4.14 -2.60
N LEU A 125 -24.81 -3.76 -1.36
CA LEU A 125 -24.14 -2.64 -0.68
C LEU A 125 -22.65 -2.92 -0.46
N ALA A 126 -22.30 -4.17 -0.17
CA ALA A 126 -20.91 -4.60 -0.06
C ALA A 126 -20.12 -4.46 -1.37
N ALA A 127 -20.72 -4.87 -2.50
CA ALA A 127 -20.13 -4.69 -3.82
C ALA A 127 -19.97 -3.20 -4.15
N ILE A 128 -20.99 -2.36 -3.86
CA ILE A 128 -20.91 -0.91 -4.05
C ILE A 128 -19.75 -0.31 -3.24
N SER A 129 -19.66 -0.64 -1.95
CA SER A 129 -18.60 -0.14 -1.06
C SER A 129 -17.19 -0.55 -1.52
N SER A 130 -17.02 -1.81 -1.93
CA SER A 130 -15.74 -2.32 -2.40
C SER A 130 -15.34 -1.70 -3.75
N LEU A 131 -16.26 -1.65 -4.73
CA LEU A 131 -16.01 -1.05 -6.04
C LEU A 131 -15.83 0.48 -5.96
N SER A 132 -16.39 1.14 -4.94
CA SER A 132 -16.18 2.56 -4.70
C SER A 132 -14.72 2.95 -4.49
N LEU A 133 -13.87 2.01 -4.05
CA LEU A 133 -12.42 2.24 -3.95
C LEU A 133 -11.78 2.56 -5.32
N LEU A 134 -12.40 2.15 -6.44
CA LEU A 134 -11.93 2.48 -7.79
C LEU A 134 -12.02 3.99 -8.08
N PHE A 135 -12.90 4.71 -7.39
CA PHE A 135 -13.06 6.16 -7.52
C PHE A 135 -12.20 6.95 -6.54
N ILE A 136 -11.30 6.30 -5.80
CA ILE A 136 -10.28 6.98 -5.00
C ILE A 136 -8.95 6.87 -5.76
N PRO A 137 -8.49 7.92 -6.47
CA PRO A 137 -7.38 7.81 -7.43
C PRO A 137 -6.07 7.29 -6.81
N GLN A 138 -5.80 7.58 -5.54
CA GLN A 138 -4.62 7.06 -4.84
C GLN A 138 -4.70 5.55 -4.58
N ILE A 139 -5.91 4.98 -4.46
CA ILE A 139 -6.15 3.55 -4.26
C ILE A 139 -6.26 2.81 -5.58
N SER A 140 -6.86 3.40 -6.61
CA SER A 140 -7.12 2.71 -7.87
C SER A 140 -5.96 2.83 -8.86
N TRP A 141 -5.53 4.05 -9.15
CA TRP A 141 -4.41 4.35 -10.05
C TRP A 141 -3.06 4.36 -9.33
N GLY A 142 -2.97 5.15 -8.25
CA GLY A 142 -1.73 5.37 -7.53
C GLY A 142 -1.14 4.07 -6.97
N ALA A 143 -2.01 3.20 -6.47
CA ALA A 143 -1.62 1.92 -5.91
C ALA A 143 -1.06 0.93 -6.93
N GLN A 144 -1.61 0.93 -8.15
CA GLN A 144 -1.13 0.06 -9.22
C GLN A 144 0.20 0.54 -9.80
N ARG A 145 0.43 1.86 -9.81
CA ARG A 145 1.68 2.48 -10.26
C ARG A 145 2.82 2.26 -9.25
N ASP A 146 3.02 3.19 -8.32
CA ASP A 146 4.26 3.27 -7.52
C ASP A 146 4.02 3.21 -5.99
N LEU A 147 3.09 2.40 -5.48
CA LEU A 147 2.89 2.29 -4.03
C LEU A 147 3.11 0.86 -3.54
N THR A 148 4.10 0.69 -2.67
CA THR A 148 4.37 -0.56 -1.95
C THR A 148 3.75 -0.53 -0.55
N HIS A 149 4.38 0.20 0.38
CA HIS A 149 3.97 0.25 1.79
C HIS A 149 2.55 0.82 2.00
N SER A 150 2.07 1.72 1.13
CA SER A 150 0.68 2.20 1.23
C SER A 150 -0.35 1.14 0.82
N VAL A 151 0.01 0.22 -0.08
CA VAL A 151 -0.86 -0.91 -0.48
C VAL A 151 -0.97 -1.93 0.66
N LEU A 152 0.16 -2.26 1.31
CA LEU A 152 0.12 -3.12 2.49
C LEU A 152 -0.65 -2.49 3.65
N LEU A 153 -0.51 -1.18 3.86
CA LEU A 153 -1.34 -0.46 4.85
C LEU A 153 -2.82 -0.55 4.51
N LEU A 154 -3.20 -0.41 3.23
CA LEU A 154 -4.59 -0.54 2.78
C LEU A 154 -5.15 -1.93 3.15
N ALA A 155 -4.44 -3.00 2.78
CA ALA A 155 -4.84 -4.37 3.10
C ALA A 155 -4.93 -4.62 4.60
N SER A 156 -3.93 -4.16 5.36
CA SER A 156 -3.85 -4.36 6.81
C SER A 156 -4.94 -3.58 7.55
N ALA A 157 -5.24 -2.36 7.13
CA ALA A 157 -6.31 -1.54 7.72
C ALA A 157 -7.70 -2.14 7.42
N SER A 158 -7.96 -2.61 6.20
CA SER A 158 -9.22 -3.31 5.87
C SER A 158 -9.37 -4.59 6.67
N ALA A 159 -8.31 -5.41 6.76
CA ALA A 159 -8.32 -6.65 7.53
C ALA A 159 -8.53 -6.38 9.02
N PHE A 160 -7.83 -5.39 9.58
CA PHE A 160 -7.98 -4.97 10.97
C PHE A 160 -9.40 -4.51 11.28
N PHE A 161 -10.00 -3.70 10.40
CA PHE A 161 -11.41 -3.30 10.55
C PHE A 161 -12.35 -4.51 10.51
N TYR A 162 -12.20 -5.40 9.53
CA TYR A 162 -13.03 -6.62 9.43
C TYR A 162 -12.91 -7.52 10.67
N VAL A 163 -11.69 -7.75 11.15
CA VAL A 163 -11.45 -8.56 12.35
C VAL A 163 -11.99 -7.86 13.61
N THR A 164 -11.92 -6.53 13.68
CA THR A 164 -12.54 -5.76 14.77
C THR A 164 -14.05 -5.98 14.79
N LEU A 165 -14.73 -5.95 13.63
CA LEU A 165 -16.16 -6.23 13.57
C LEU A 165 -16.49 -7.65 14.06
N ARG A 166 -15.69 -8.65 13.67
CA ARG A 166 -15.83 -10.01 14.20
C ARG A 166 -15.66 -10.06 15.72
N LEU A 167 -14.63 -9.38 16.25
CA LEU A 167 -14.37 -9.31 17.68
C LEU A 167 -15.54 -8.66 18.44
N LEU A 168 -16.20 -7.66 17.85
CA LEU A 168 -17.39 -7.01 18.41
C LEU A 168 -18.66 -7.88 18.37
N GLU A 169 -18.68 -8.96 17.60
CA GLU A 169 -19.86 -9.80 17.39
C GLU A 169 -19.85 -11.08 18.23
N SER A 170 -18.75 -11.83 18.13
CA SER A 170 -18.67 -13.20 18.63
C SER A 170 -17.83 -13.32 19.90
N HIS A 171 -16.92 -12.38 20.16
CA HIS A 171 -16.10 -12.32 21.38
C HIS A 171 -15.34 -13.63 21.66
N THR A 172 -15.02 -14.43 20.62
CA THR A 172 -14.39 -15.74 20.82
C THR A 172 -12.88 -15.60 20.97
N LEU A 173 -12.23 -16.61 21.59
CA LEU A 173 -10.77 -16.68 21.69
C LEU A 173 -10.09 -16.49 20.33
N HIS A 174 -10.63 -17.08 19.26
CA HIS A 174 -10.10 -16.93 17.91
C HIS A 174 -10.16 -15.47 17.41
N ASP A 175 -11.20 -14.72 17.75
CA ASP A 175 -11.30 -13.32 17.34
C ASP A 175 -10.24 -12.47 18.05
N TYR A 176 -9.93 -12.74 19.32
CA TYR A 176 -8.81 -12.10 20.03
C TYR A 176 -7.46 -12.44 19.41
N ILE A 177 -7.24 -13.71 19.03
CA ILE A 177 -6.01 -14.13 18.34
C ILE A 177 -5.87 -13.37 17.00
N PHE A 178 -6.91 -13.38 16.16
CA PHE A 178 -6.87 -12.68 14.88
C PHE A 178 -6.74 -11.17 15.05
N PHE A 179 -7.33 -10.58 16.08
CA PHE A 179 -7.20 -9.15 16.39
C PHE A 179 -5.75 -8.81 16.76
N GLY A 180 -5.08 -9.64 17.56
CA GLY A 180 -3.65 -9.51 17.87
C GLY A 180 -2.78 -9.62 16.63
N ILE A 181 -3.02 -10.62 15.77
CA ILE A 181 -2.29 -10.81 14.50
C ILE A 181 -2.49 -9.59 13.59
N ALA A 182 -3.73 -9.15 13.39
CA ALA A 182 -4.03 -7.99 12.55
C ALA A 182 -3.39 -6.70 13.08
N THR A 183 -3.33 -6.54 14.40
CA THR A 183 -2.61 -5.42 15.06
C THR A 183 -1.12 -5.49 14.77
N GLY A 184 -0.48 -6.65 14.97
CA GLY A 184 0.94 -6.85 14.72
C GLY A 184 1.32 -6.61 13.26
N LEU A 185 0.57 -7.21 12.32
CA LEU A 185 0.75 -6.99 10.87
C LEU A 185 0.57 -5.52 10.49
N GLY A 186 -0.44 -4.87 11.06
CA GLY A 186 -0.69 -3.46 10.83
C GLY A 186 0.46 -2.56 11.30
N ILE A 187 0.96 -2.75 12.51
CA ILE A 187 2.11 -1.98 13.04
C ILE A 187 3.36 -2.19 12.17
N LEU A 188 3.60 -3.43 11.73
CA LEU A 188 4.72 -3.77 10.85
C LEU A 188 4.50 -3.34 9.39
N SER A 189 3.32 -2.87 9.00
CA SER A 189 3.04 -2.43 7.63
C SER A 189 3.57 -1.02 7.35
N LYS A 190 3.22 -0.07 8.22
CA LYS A 190 3.47 1.37 8.06
C LYS A 190 3.09 2.11 9.35
N HIS A 191 3.86 3.13 9.72
CA HIS A 191 3.59 3.94 10.93
C HIS A 191 2.18 4.57 10.97
N ASN A 192 1.62 4.92 9.81
CA ASN A 192 0.28 5.49 9.72
C ASN A 192 -0.82 4.50 10.16
N PHE A 193 -0.54 3.19 10.22
CA PHE A 193 -1.49 2.22 10.75
C PHE A 193 -1.91 2.54 12.19
N SER A 194 -0.96 2.96 13.04
CA SER A 194 -1.24 3.26 14.44
C SER A 194 -2.28 4.37 14.61
N ILE A 195 -2.31 5.35 13.70
CA ILE A 195 -3.34 6.41 13.68
C ILE A 195 -4.72 5.81 13.39
N PHE A 196 -4.81 4.94 12.38
CA PHE A 196 -6.06 4.24 12.03
C PHE A 196 -6.54 3.34 13.17
N ALA A 197 -5.64 2.52 13.72
CA ALA A 197 -5.94 1.59 14.81
C ALA A 197 -6.36 2.33 16.08
N ALA A 198 -5.66 3.40 16.46
CA ALA A 198 -6.02 4.23 17.61
C ALA A 198 -7.41 4.86 17.42
N ALA A 199 -7.70 5.43 16.25
CA ALA A 199 -9.02 6.00 15.97
C ALA A 199 -10.15 4.96 16.08
N LEU A 200 -9.92 3.73 15.59
CA LEU A 200 -10.90 2.64 15.67
C LEU A 200 -11.08 2.14 17.11
N ILE A 201 -10.00 1.96 17.85
CA ILE A 201 -10.05 1.54 19.25
C ILE A 201 -10.76 2.61 20.08
N ILE A 202 -10.42 3.90 19.93
CA ILE A 202 -11.11 5.02 20.60
C ILE A 202 -12.61 4.97 20.29
N ALA A 203 -12.99 4.78 19.03
CA ALA A 203 -14.38 4.68 18.64
C ALA A 203 -15.11 3.50 19.32
N CYS A 204 -14.45 2.34 19.43
CA CYS A 204 -15.00 1.16 20.08
C CYS A 204 -15.13 1.34 21.60
N VAL A 205 -14.11 1.88 22.28
CA VAL A 205 -14.15 2.04 23.74
C VAL A 205 -15.07 3.18 24.20
N SER A 206 -15.32 4.15 23.32
CA SER A 206 -16.23 5.28 23.59
C SER A 206 -17.70 4.87 23.71
N SER A 207 -18.09 3.67 23.28
CA SER A 207 -19.48 3.18 23.42
C SER A 207 -19.58 2.07 24.45
N SER A 208 -20.58 2.14 25.32
CA SER A 208 -20.92 1.01 26.19
C SER A 208 -21.24 -0.26 25.40
N SER A 209 -21.82 -0.12 24.21
CA SER A 209 -22.19 -1.25 23.33
C SER A 209 -21.01 -1.93 22.63
N THR A 210 -19.85 -1.28 22.50
CA THR A 210 -18.69 -1.83 21.79
C THR A 210 -17.43 -1.98 22.63
N ARG A 211 -17.43 -1.44 23.86
CA ARG A 211 -16.24 -1.51 24.73
C ARG A 211 -16.05 -2.87 25.40
N SER A 212 -17.09 -3.71 25.47
CA SER A 212 -17.06 -4.98 26.22
C SER A 212 -15.90 -5.91 25.80
N PRO A 213 -15.63 -6.14 24.51
CA PRO A 213 -14.50 -6.99 24.10
C PRO A 213 -13.12 -6.46 24.55
N PHE A 214 -12.98 -5.13 24.62
CA PHE A 214 -11.73 -4.48 25.01
C PHE A 214 -11.49 -4.49 26.52
N LEU A 215 -12.52 -4.82 27.32
CA LEU A 215 -12.44 -5.00 28.76
C LEU A 215 -12.31 -6.47 29.16
N HIS A 216 -12.46 -7.40 28.21
CA HIS A 216 -12.34 -8.83 28.47
C HIS A 216 -10.86 -9.22 28.65
N PRO A 217 -10.51 -10.13 29.58
CA PRO A 217 -9.13 -10.55 29.83
C PRO A 217 -8.37 -11.06 28.60
N TYR A 218 -9.07 -11.67 27.63
CA TYR A 218 -8.47 -12.15 26.38
C TYR A 218 -7.86 -11.04 25.51
N ILE A 219 -8.16 -9.76 25.77
CA ILE A 219 -7.45 -8.66 25.11
C ILE A 219 -5.94 -8.68 25.42
N LEU A 220 -5.55 -9.21 26.58
CA LEU A 220 -4.14 -9.41 26.95
C LEU A 220 -3.45 -10.40 26.00
N LEU A 221 -4.18 -11.44 25.54
CA LEU A 221 -3.67 -12.37 24.53
C LEU A 221 -3.45 -11.65 23.19
N SER A 222 -4.36 -10.77 22.77
CA SER A 222 -4.17 -9.96 21.56
C SER A 222 -2.94 -9.06 21.67
N ILE A 223 -2.76 -8.41 22.83
CA ILE A 223 -1.59 -7.55 23.11
C ILE A 223 -0.30 -8.38 23.08
N LEU A 224 -0.29 -9.56 23.70
CA LEU A 224 0.84 -10.46 23.70
C LEU A 224 1.23 -10.88 22.28
N ILE A 225 0.27 -11.35 21.47
CA ILE A 225 0.51 -11.76 20.09
C ILE A 225 1.08 -10.61 19.26
N ALA A 226 0.44 -9.44 19.33
CA ALA A 226 0.93 -8.25 18.62
C ALA A 226 2.34 -7.87 19.10
N GLY A 227 2.59 -7.88 20.41
CA GLY A 227 3.89 -7.60 21.02
C GLY A 227 4.99 -8.52 20.50
N VAL A 228 4.74 -9.84 20.50
CA VAL A 228 5.69 -10.84 19.99
C VAL A 228 6.01 -10.59 18.52
N MET A 229 5.01 -10.35 17.68
CA MET A 229 5.22 -10.09 16.24
C MET A 229 6.07 -8.84 15.99
N VAL A 230 5.82 -7.75 16.73
CA VAL A 230 6.50 -6.47 16.50
C VAL A 230 7.87 -6.44 17.22
N THR A 231 8.16 -7.36 18.13
CA THR A 231 9.38 -7.39 18.96
C THR A 231 10.68 -7.17 18.17
N PRO A 232 10.94 -7.85 17.02
CA PRO A 232 12.17 -7.63 16.25
C PRO A 232 12.33 -6.18 15.79
N TYR A 233 11.22 -5.56 15.36
CA TYR A 233 11.19 -4.17 14.92
C TYR A 233 11.34 -3.20 16.11
N LEU A 234 10.65 -3.45 17.23
CA LEU A 234 10.75 -2.61 18.43
C LEU A 234 12.17 -2.62 19.02
N ARG A 235 12.82 -3.79 19.06
CA ARG A 235 14.21 -3.90 19.49
C ARG A 235 15.13 -3.04 18.63
N TRP A 236 14.97 -3.09 17.31
CA TRP A 236 15.73 -2.21 16.41
C TRP A 236 15.39 -0.73 16.61
N ALA A 237 14.10 -0.39 16.75
CA ALA A 237 13.61 0.98 16.89
C ALA A 237 14.10 1.64 18.20
N SER A 238 14.21 0.87 19.28
CA SER A 238 14.75 1.34 20.57
C SER A 238 16.20 1.79 20.47
N ALA A 239 17.00 1.17 19.60
CA ALA A 239 18.37 1.57 19.31
C ALA A 239 18.47 2.72 18.28
N HIS A 240 17.38 3.06 17.59
CA HIS A 240 17.36 4.06 16.51
C HIS A 240 16.12 5.00 16.59
N PRO A 241 15.86 5.64 17.75
CA PRO A 241 14.60 6.35 18.01
C PRO A 241 14.35 7.49 17.01
N LEU A 242 15.38 8.25 16.63
CA LEU A 242 15.26 9.35 15.68
C LEU A 242 14.86 8.88 14.28
N VAL A 243 15.37 7.73 13.82
CA VAL A 243 15.03 7.16 12.51
C VAL A 243 13.62 6.57 12.52
N ALA A 244 13.26 5.89 13.61
CA ALA A 244 11.95 5.27 13.79
C ALA A 244 10.81 6.30 13.90
N VAL A 245 11.04 7.43 14.56
CA VAL A 245 10.02 8.47 14.80
C VAL A 245 9.97 9.50 13.66
N PHE A 246 11.11 10.00 13.19
CA PHE A 246 11.15 11.15 12.29
C PHE A 246 11.42 10.80 10.82
N GLY A 247 11.72 9.53 10.52
CA GLY A 247 11.96 9.05 9.16
C GLY A 247 12.94 9.96 8.41
N THR A 248 14.13 10.14 8.99
CA THR A 248 15.30 10.95 8.58
C THR A 248 15.10 12.40 8.09
N HIS A 249 13.98 12.80 7.46
CA HIS A 249 13.77 14.16 6.93
C HIS A 249 12.29 14.59 6.80
N LYS A 250 11.32 13.80 7.29
CA LYS A 250 9.89 13.98 6.90
C LYS A 250 9.09 14.91 7.81
N PHE A 251 9.52 15.15 9.03
CA PHE A 251 8.87 16.07 9.98
C PHE A 251 9.86 17.16 10.41
N HIS A 252 10.06 18.17 9.55
CA HIS A 252 10.59 19.43 10.07
C HIS A 252 9.46 20.09 10.84
N MET A 253 9.63 20.27 12.16
CA MET A 253 8.73 21.09 12.96
C MET A 253 8.77 22.49 12.37
N ALA A 254 7.69 22.87 11.70
CA ALA A 254 7.60 24.21 11.15
C ALA A 254 7.30 25.21 12.26
N SER A 255 7.51 26.49 11.99
CA SER A 255 6.99 27.56 12.84
C SER A 255 5.48 27.40 13.02
N ILE A 256 4.96 27.73 14.21
CA ILE A 256 3.52 27.77 14.51
C ILE A 256 2.72 28.60 13.50
N LYS A 257 3.35 29.62 12.88
CA LYS A 257 2.76 30.43 11.80
C LYS A 257 2.35 29.61 10.56
N ALA A 258 2.90 28.40 10.39
CA ALA A 258 2.58 27.52 9.26
C ALA A 258 1.36 26.61 9.51
N VAL A 259 0.83 26.56 10.74
CA VAL A 259 -0.30 25.69 11.13
C VAL A 259 -1.59 25.99 10.35
N PRO A 260 -2.04 27.25 10.19
CA PRO A 260 -3.25 27.54 9.43
C PRO A 260 -3.17 27.05 7.97
N GLY A 261 -2.02 27.29 7.32
CA GLY A 261 -1.76 26.78 5.98
C GLY A 261 -1.70 25.25 5.90
N ALA A 262 -1.23 24.58 6.96
CA ALA A 262 -1.24 23.12 7.05
C ALA A 262 -2.66 22.55 7.19
N LEU A 263 -3.53 23.18 7.98
CA LEU A 263 -4.94 22.81 8.11
C LEU A 263 -5.69 22.98 6.79
N LEU A 264 -5.49 24.11 6.09
CA LEU A 264 -6.09 24.31 4.77
C LEU A 264 -5.61 23.25 3.77
N ARG A 265 -4.30 23.00 3.70
CA ARG A 265 -3.75 21.93 2.85
C ARG A 265 -4.35 20.57 3.22
N PHE A 266 -4.47 20.25 4.50
CA PHE A 266 -5.06 19.01 4.97
C PHE A 266 -6.49 18.83 4.44
N CYS A 267 -7.35 19.86 4.55
CA CYS A 267 -8.69 19.85 3.99
C CYS A 267 -8.69 19.65 2.47
N LEU A 268 -7.82 20.38 1.75
CA LEU A 268 -7.69 20.25 0.29
C LEU A 268 -7.24 18.84 -0.12
N HIS A 269 -6.37 18.18 0.66
CA HIS A 269 -5.95 16.80 0.39
C HIS A 269 -7.11 15.81 0.58
N ILE A 270 -7.93 15.97 1.63
CA ILE A 270 -9.13 15.14 1.84
C ILE A 270 -10.11 15.32 0.67
N ILE A 271 -10.36 16.56 0.27
CA ILE A 271 -11.23 16.87 -0.88
C ILE A 271 -10.65 16.24 -2.14
N ALA A 272 -9.36 16.40 -2.43
CA ALA A 272 -8.74 15.82 -3.62
C ALA A 272 -8.82 14.28 -3.65
N ILE A 273 -8.77 13.61 -2.50
CA ILE A 273 -8.88 12.16 -2.39
C ILE A 273 -10.34 11.70 -2.60
N LEU A 274 -11.31 12.39 -2.00
CA LEU A 274 -12.70 11.95 -1.94
C LEU A 274 -13.62 12.55 -3.02
N ALA A 275 -13.25 13.68 -3.63
CA ALA A 275 -14.12 14.38 -4.57
C ALA A 275 -14.61 13.49 -5.73
N PRO A 276 -13.76 12.68 -6.42
CA PRO A 276 -14.25 11.83 -7.50
C PRO A 276 -15.29 10.80 -7.02
N LEU A 277 -15.06 10.20 -5.85
CA LEU A 277 -16.02 9.30 -5.20
C LEU A 277 -17.32 10.00 -4.83
N LEU A 278 -17.24 11.20 -4.23
CA LEU A 278 -18.41 11.97 -3.82
C LEU A 278 -19.26 12.43 -5.01
N VAL A 279 -18.64 12.77 -6.14
CA VAL A 279 -19.34 13.08 -7.40
C VAL A 279 -20.12 11.85 -7.87
N VAL A 280 -19.50 10.67 -7.90
CA VAL A 280 -20.17 9.42 -8.27
C VAL A 280 -21.34 9.12 -7.33
N TYR A 281 -21.16 9.29 -6.02
CA TYR A 281 -22.26 9.16 -5.06
C TYR A 281 -23.37 10.18 -5.30
N GLY A 282 -23.05 11.43 -5.60
CA GLY A 282 -24.04 12.45 -5.96
C GLY A 282 -24.80 12.12 -7.24
N VAL A 283 -24.16 11.41 -8.18
CA VAL A 283 -24.78 10.94 -9.41
C VAL A 283 -25.63 9.70 -9.20
N PHE A 284 -25.26 8.71 -8.38
CA PHE A 284 -26.02 7.45 -8.32
C PHE A 284 -26.88 7.29 -7.07
N PHE A 285 -26.50 7.95 -5.97
CA PHE A 285 -27.05 7.73 -4.64
C PHE A 285 -27.35 9.04 -3.90
N ARG A 286 -28.05 9.98 -4.55
CA ARG A 286 -28.42 11.29 -3.96
C ARG A 286 -29.04 11.16 -2.57
N GLN A 287 -29.85 10.12 -2.37
CA GLN A 287 -30.55 9.85 -1.11
C GLN A 287 -29.60 9.54 0.05
N GLY A 288 -28.40 9.01 -0.20
CA GLY A 288 -27.39 8.72 0.83
C GLY A 288 -26.78 9.96 1.48
N PHE A 289 -26.98 11.15 0.89
CA PHE A 289 -26.61 12.43 1.49
C PHE A 289 -27.70 13.00 2.40
N THR A 290 -28.94 12.52 2.29
CA THR A 290 -30.04 13.00 3.13
C THR A 290 -30.04 12.23 4.45
N ILE A 291 -29.97 12.95 5.57
CA ILE A 291 -30.07 12.34 6.91
C ILE A 291 -31.55 12.02 7.17
N LYS A 292 -32.02 10.82 6.82
CA LYS A 292 -33.35 10.35 7.25
C LYS A 292 -33.29 9.89 8.71
N ARG A 293 -34.04 10.57 9.58
CA ARG A 293 -34.11 10.30 11.04
C ARG A 293 -34.80 8.96 11.42
N LYS A 294 -35.42 8.25 10.47
CA LYS A 294 -36.52 7.30 10.74
C LYS A 294 -36.17 5.84 11.00
N VAL A 295 -34.92 5.37 10.93
CA VAL A 295 -34.62 3.93 11.15
C VAL A 295 -33.78 3.74 12.41
N GLU A 296 -34.43 3.32 13.50
CA GLU A 296 -33.78 3.09 14.80
C GLU A 296 -32.78 1.92 14.79
N HIS A 297 -33.01 0.90 13.96
CA HIS A 297 -32.17 -0.31 13.91
C HIS A 297 -30.82 -0.15 13.19
N LYS A 298 -30.61 0.89 12.36
CA LYS A 298 -29.35 1.14 11.62
C LYS A 298 -28.38 2.09 12.34
N LYS A 299 -28.76 2.61 13.51
CA LYS A 299 -28.01 3.67 14.22
C LYS A 299 -26.67 3.19 14.79
N GLY A 300 -26.56 1.96 15.28
CA GLY A 300 -25.33 1.47 15.93
C GLY A 300 -24.08 1.43 15.04
N ASN A 301 -24.20 0.90 13.81
CA ASN A 301 -23.09 0.80 12.85
C ASN A 301 -22.60 2.19 12.39
N GLN A 302 -23.54 3.09 12.13
CA GLN A 302 -23.24 4.46 11.74
C GLN A 302 -22.58 5.23 12.89
N VAL A 303 -22.99 4.99 14.14
CA VAL A 303 -22.38 5.62 15.32
C VAL A 303 -20.92 5.20 15.48
N LEU A 304 -20.58 3.92 15.33
CA LEU A 304 -19.19 3.45 15.39
C LEU A 304 -18.32 4.15 14.33
N LEU A 305 -18.77 4.16 13.06
CA LEU A 305 -18.03 4.80 11.97
C LEU A 305 -17.94 6.32 12.12
N THR A 306 -18.98 6.97 12.63
CA THR A 306 -18.95 8.41 12.96
C THR A 306 -17.89 8.70 14.01
N ARG A 307 -17.87 7.91 15.10
CA ARG A 307 -16.88 8.04 16.17
C ARG A 307 -15.47 7.74 15.67
N PHE A 308 -15.30 6.77 14.77
CA PHE A 308 -14.03 6.51 14.10
C PHE A 308 -13.54 7.75 13.35
N PHE A 309 -14.37 8.37 12.50
CA PHE A 309 -13.96 9.57 11.77
C PHE A 309 -13.70 10.77 12.68
N LEU A 310 -14.51 10.96 13.74
CA LEU A 310 -14.27 12.00 14.74
C LEU A 310 -12.92 11.79 15.45
N ALA A 311 -12.64 10.57 15.91
CA ALA A 311 -11.37 10.24 16.54
C ALA A 311 -10.19 10.39 15.55
N LEU A 312 -10.35 9.93 14.31
CA LEU A 312 -9.34 10.03 13.26
C LEU A 312 -9.00 11.48 12.95
N PHE A 313 -9.99 12.32 12.67
CA PHE A 313 -9.77 13.73 12.37
C PHE A 313 -9.27 14.48 13.61
N GLY A 314 -9.76 14.14 14.81
CA GLY A 314 -9.25 14.67 16.06
C GLY A 314 -7.75 14.40 16.25
N ILE A 315 -7.30 13.15 16.04
CA ILE A 315 -5.88 12.78 16.11
C ILE A 315 -5.08 13.54 15.04
N LEU A 316 -5.55 13.59 13.80
CA LEU A 316 -4.83 14.26 12.71
C LEU A 316 -4.70 15.78 12.94
N ILE A 317 -5.76 16.43 13.41
CA ILE A 317 -5.74 17.86 13.77
C ILE A 317 -4.82 18.08 14.96
N PHE A 318 -4.88 17.23 15.99
CA PHE A 318 -3.97 17.28 17.12
C PHE A 318 -2.50 17.16 16.67
N LEU A 319 -2.19 16.25 15.74
CA LEU A 319 -0.84 16.12 15.19
C LEU A 319 -0.38 17.38 14.44
N ILE A 320 -1.27 18.03 13.71
CA ILE A 320 -0.96 19.28 12.99
C ILE A 320 -0.69 20.42 13.97
N VAL A 321 -1.54 20.56 15.00
CA VAL A 321 -1.49 21.69 15.94
C VAL A 321 -0.37 21.50 16.97
N ALA A 322 -0.28 20.33 17.60
CA ALA A 322 0.65 20.07 18.69
C ALA A 322 2.09 19.80 18.21
N PHE A 323 2.27 19.17 17.05
CA PHE A 323 3.59 18.80 16.52
C PHE A 323 4.00 19.55 15.25
N HIS A 324 3.24 20.59 14.86
CA HIS A 324 3.49 21.42 13.68
C HIS A 324 3.75 20.62 12.40
N VAL A 325 3.00 19.53 12.21
CA VAL A 325 3.11 18.68 11.01
C VAL A 325 2.54 19.44 9.81
N THR A 326 3.41 19.87 8.91
CA THR A 326 3.02 20.72 7.76
C THR A 326 3.00 20.01 6.41
N LYS A 327 3.66 18.85 6.30
CA LYS A 327 3.83 18.11 5.04
C LYS A 327 2.97 16.85 5.04
N PHE A 328 1.86 16.90 4.32
CA PHE A 328 1.04 15.72 4.00
C PHE A 328 1.21 15.34 2.54
N LYS A 329 1.13 14.05 2.24
CA LYS A 329 1.01 13.54 0.87
C LYS A 329 -0.32 12.81 0.75
N ASN A 330 -1.01 12.94 -0.38
CA ASN A 330 -2.30 12.24 -0.60
C ASN A 330 -2.19 10.73 -0.32
N ARG A 331 -1.07 10.10 -0.72
CA ARG A 331 -0.78 8.67 -0.50
C ARG A 331 -0.64 8.24 0.97
N TRP A 332 -0.50 9.18 1.90
CA TRP A 332 -0.44 8.93 3.35
C TRP A 332 -1.82 8.97 4.01
N LEU A 333 -2.71 9.83 3.50
CA LEU A 333 -4.07 10.01 4.01
C LEU A 333 -5.06 9.01 3.40
N ALA A 334 -4.87 8.61 2.14
CA ALA A 334 -5.83 7.73 1.45
C ALA A 334 -6.15 6.43 2.20
N PRO A 335 -5.18 5.68 2.77
CA PRO A 335 -5.51 4.48 3.55
C PRO A 335 -6.29 4.76 4.84
N LEU A 336 -6.18 5.97 5.41
CA LEU A 336 -6.95 6.36 6.60
C LEU A 336 -8.43 6.62 6.29
N LEU A 337 -8.72 6.97 5.03
CA LEU A 337 -10.08 7.26 4.54
C LEU A 337 -10.75 6.06 3.88
N ILE A 338 -10.16 4.87 3.97
CA ILE A 338 -10.65 3.65 3.31
C ILE A 338 -12.04 3.21 3.80
N LEU A 339 -12.47 3.64 4.99
CA LEU A 339 -13.80 3.34 5.53
C LEU A 339 -14.90 4.28 5.03
N VAL A 340 -14.57 5.31 4.24
CA VAL A 340 -15.59 6.26 3.71
C VAL A 340 -16.65 5.55 2.85
N PRO A 341 -16.30 4.61 1.94
CA PRO A 341 -17.31 3.83 1.23
C PRO A 341 -18.22 3.01 2.14
N ILE A 342 -17.67 2.40 3.20
CA ILE A 342 -18.46 1.65 4.17
C ILE A 342 -19.44 2.59 4.89
N TYR A 343 -18.93 3.73 5.36
CA TYR A 343 -19.74 4.73 6.06
C TYR A 343 -20.88 5.26 5.19
N PHE A 344 -20.62 5.54 3.92
CA PHE A 344 -21.67 5.96 3.00
C PHE A 344 -22.69 4.85 2.74
N THR A 345 -22.25 3.62 2.47
CA THR A 345 -23.15 2.51 2.13
C THR A 345 -24.01 2.05 3.31
N THR A 346 -23.55 2.19 4.55
CA THR A 346 -24.39 1.96 5.74
C THR A 346 -25.56 2.95 5.90
N ARG A 347 -25.55 4.07 5.15
CA ARG A 347 -26.67 5.03 5.09
C ARG A 347 -27.67 4.73 3.99
N LEU A 348 -27.35 3.81 3.10
CA LEU A 348 -28.24 3.39 2.03
C LEU A 348 -29.21 2.32 2.55
N GLU A 349 -30.44 2.41 2.07
CA GLU A 349 -31.45 1.37 2.22
C GLU A 349 -31.25 0.33 1.10
N PRO A 350 -31.23 -0.99 1.39
CA PRO A 350 -31.12 -2.02 0.35
C PRO A 350 -32.13 -1.83 -0.78
N GLU A 351 -33.33 -1.35 -0.45
CA GLU A 351 -34.42 -1.06 -1.38
C GLU A 351 -34.05 0.06 -2.39
N VAL A 352 -33.12 0.96 -2.03
CA VAL A 352 -32.63 2.02 -2.94
C VAL A 352 -31.88 1.42 -4.13
N ILE A 353 -31.35 0.20 -4.01
CA ILE A 353 -30.63 -0.49 -5.09
C ILE A 353 -31.60 -0.93 -6.20
N GLU A 354 -32.89 -1.11 -5.88
CA GLU A 354 -33.90 -1.48 -6.88
C GLU A 354 -34.15 -0.36 -7.90
N ALA A 355 -33.86 0.89 -7.52
CA ALA A 355 -33.93 2.02 -8.42
C ALA A 355 -33.01 1.81 -9.64
N TYR A 356 -33.56 2.02 -10.84
CA TYR A 356 -32.84 1.87 -12.11
C TYR A 356 -31.48 2.59 -12.13
N ARG A 357 -31.44 3.79 -11.55
CA ARG A 357 -30.22 4.61 -11.44
C ARG A 357 -29.15 3.95 -10.56
N ALA A 358 -29.53 3.32 -9.45
CA ALA A 358 -28.60 2.61 -8.58
C ALA A 358 -28.02 1.36 -9.25
N LYS A 359 -28.80 0.63 -10.07
CA LYS A 359 -28.31 -0.51 -10.87
C LYS A 359 -27.24 -0.09 -11.89
N ARG A 360 -27.39 1.10 -12.49
CA ARG A 360 -26.38 1.67 -13.42
C ARG A 360 -25.07 2.03 -12.74
N PHE A 361 -24.99 2.07 -11.39
CA PHE A 361 -23.74 2.32 -10.68
C PHE A 361 -22.64 1.36 -11.17
N PHE A 362 -22.93 0.07 -11.35
CA PHE A 362 -21.93 -0.95 -11.73
C PHE A 362 -21.26 -0.73 -13.09
N ILE A 363 -21.85 0.10 -13.97
CA ILE A 363 -21.21 0.51 -15.24
C ILE A 363 -20.00 1.41 -14.97
N ALA A 364 -20.13 2.35 -14.03
CA ALA A 364 -19.08 3.33 -13.72
C ALA A 364 -17.76 2.71 -13.20
N PRO A 365 -17.74 1.82 -12.19
CA PRO A 365 -16.50 1.19 -11.74
C PRO A 365 -15.95 0.24 -12.80
N THR A 366 -16.79 -0.40 -13.62
CA THR A 366 -16.34 -1.23 -14.75
C THR A 366 -15.63 -0.37 -15.80
N ALA A 367 -16.18 0.79 -16.15
CA ALA A 367 -15.55 1.74 -17.05
C ALA A 367 -14.22 2.26 -16.46
N VAL A 368 -14.20 2.66 -15.19
CA VAL A 368 -12.96 3.12 -14.52
C VAL A 368 -11.92 2.00 -14.45
N ALA A 369 -12.31 0.77 -14.10
CA ALA A 369 -11.42 -0.38 -14.08
C ALA A 369 -10.78 -0.62 -15.45
N THR A 370 -11.58 -0.55 -16.51
CA THR A 370 -11.13 -0.69 -17.91
C THR A 370 -10.19 0.45 -18.30
N LEU A 371 -10.54 1.69 -17.98
CA LEU A 371 -9.70 2.87 -18.25
C LEU A 371 -8.36 2.80 -17.51
N ILE A 372 -8.33 2.31 -16.26
CA ILE A 372 -7.07 2.13 -15.52
C ILE A 372 -6.19 1.11 -16.23
N ILE A 373 -6.72 -0.04 -16.64
CA ILE A 373 -5.96 -1.05 -17.41
C ILE A 373 -5.44 -0.44 -18.72
N LEU A 374 -6.28 0.28 -19.45
CA LEU A 374 -5.91 0.95 -20.70
C LEU A 374 -4.77 1.95 -20.46
N PHE A 375 -4.90 2.84 -19.48
CA PHE A 375 -3.87 3.85 -19.19
C PHE A 375 -2.56 3.23 -18.69
N MET A 376 -2.62 2.13 -17.93
CA MET A 376 -1.42 1.38 -17.55
C MET A 376 -0.72 0.79 -18.78
N THR A 377 -1.49 0.32 -19.75
CA THR A 377 -0.97 -0.21 -21.03
C THR A 377 -0.35 0.92 -21.86
N VAL A 378 -1.07 2.03 -22.07
CA VAL A 378 -0.58 3.20 -22.82
C VAL A 378 0.67 3.80 -22.19
N ARG A 379 0.82 3.77 -20.86
CA ARG A 379 2.02 4.26 -20.19
C ARG A 379 3.30 3.46 -20.54
N ILE A 380 3.16 2.20 -20.96
CA ILE A 380 4.28 1.32 -21.30
C ILE A 380 4.53 1.31 -22.82
N PHE A 381 3.47 1.29 -23.63
CA PHE A 381 3.60 1.19 -25.09
C PHE A 381 3.45 2.52 -25.83
N GLY A 382 2.91 3.55 -25.18
CA GLY A 382 2.66 4.87 -25.73
C GLY A 382 3.78 5.91 -25.64
N PRO A 383 5.04 5.66 -25.22
CA PRO A 383 6.10 6.66 -25.39
C PRO A 383 6.28 7.12 -26.83
N THR A 384 6.03 6.24 -27.81
CA THR A 384 6.02 6.59 -29.24
C THR A 384 4.94 7.62 -29.59
N LEU A 385 3.81 7.62 -28.87
CA LEU A 385 2.70 8.55 -29.07
C LEU A 385 2.83 9.82 -28.22
N THR A 386 3.42 9.71 -27.04
CA THR A 386 3.37 10.76 -26.00
C THR A 386 4.72 11.42 -25.74
N GLY A 387 5.83 10.84 -26.20
CA GLY A 387 7.19 11.27 -25.93
C GLY A 387 7.68 11.04 -24.49
N PHE A 388 6.83 10.51 -23.60
CA PHE A 388 7.16 10.34 -22.18
C PHE A 388 7.75 8.96 -21.90
N VAL A 389 9.04 8.94 -21.56
CA VAL A 389 9.75 7.74 -21.13
C VAL A 389 9.75 7.64 -19.61
N THR A 390 9.59 6.42 -19.11
CA THR A 390 9.59 6.09 -17.68
C THR A 390 10.64 5.03 -17.36
N ASP A 391 10.89 4.75 -16.06
CA ASP A 391 11.80 3.69 -15.61
C ASP A 391 11.49 2.31 -16.21
N LEU A 392 10.24 2.07 -16.64
CA LEU A 392 9.81 0.85 -17.33
C LEU A 392 10.45 0.66 -18.73
N HIS A 393 11.12 1.67 -19.25
CA HIS A 393 11.83 1.59 -20.54
C HIS A 393 13.33 1.41 -20.35
N TYR A 394 13.80 1.28 -19.10
CA TYR A 394 15.20 1.02 -18.82
C TYR A 394 15.64 -0.29 -19.49
N PRO A 395 16.69 -0.29 -20.33
CA PRO A 395 17.09 -1.46 -21.12
C PRO A 395 17.88 -2.47 -20.29
N SER A 396 17.25 -3.02 -19.25
CA SER A 396 17.89 -3.88 -18.24
C SER A 396 18.60 -5.09 -18.83
N ARG A 397 18.03 -5.73 -19.86
CA ARG A 397 18.64 -6.87 -20.56
C ARG A 397 19.91 -6.49 -21.32
N ALA A 398 19.88 -5.38 -22.07
CA ALA A 398 21.03 -4.90 -22.83
C ALA A 398 22.17 -4.48 -21.89
N VAL A 399 21.85 -3.78 -20.80
CA VAL A 399 22.82 -3.42 -19.76
C VAL A 399 23.46 -4.67 -19.15
N ALA A 400 22.66 -5.69 -18.81
CA ALA A 400 23.18 -6.94 -18.27
C ALA A 400 24.04 -7.72 -19.28
N GLN A 401 23.72 -7.64 -20.57
CA GLN A 401 24.54 -8.24 -21.61
C GLN A 401 25.92 -7.58 -21.67
N GLU A 402 26.00 -6.25 -21.65
CA GLU A 402 27.28 -5.53 -21.59
C GLU A 402 28.10 -5.92 -20.36
N ILE A 403 27.46 -6.09 -19.19
CA ILE A 403 28.15 -6.60 -17.99
C ILE A 403 28.70 -8.02 -18.22
N ARG A 404 27.93 -8.93 -18.83
CA ARG A 404 28.42 -10.29 -19.12
C ARG A 404 29.60 -10.30 -20.09
N THR A 405 29.69 -9.33 -21.02
CA THR A 405 30.85 -9.23 -21.94
C THR A 405 32.17 -8.93 -21.22
N THR A 406 32.12 -8.44 -19.98
CA THR A 406 33.32 -8.24 -19.14
C THR A 406 33.83 -9.54 -18.49
N GLY A 407 33.13 -10.67 -18.66
CA GLY A 407 33.41 -11.92 -17.97
C GLY A 407 32.71 -12.07 -16.61
N PHE A 408 31.87 -11.09 -16.22
CA PHE A 408 31.13 -11.16 -14.96
C PHE A 408 29.95 -12.15 -15.03
N GLU A 409 30.01 -13.20 -14.22
CA GLU A 409 28.91 -14.16 -14.04
C GLU A 409 28.22 -14.02 -12.68
N GLN A 410 29.01 -13.95 -11.60
CA GLN A 410 28.53 -13.85 -10.23
C GLN A 410 29.53 -13.05 -9.39
N GLY A 411 29.04 -12.26 -8.44
CA GLY A 411 29.90 -11.44 -7.58
C GLY A 411 29.12 -10.31 -6.92
N THR A 412 29.73 -9.12 -6.85
CA THR A 412 29.07 -7.91 -6.34
C THR A 412 28.85 -6.90 -7.45
N ILE A 413 27.66 -6.32 -7.50
CA ILE A 413 27.32 -5.24 -8.42
C ILE A 413 27.00 -4.00 -7.61
N VAL A 414 27.68 -2.89 -7.87
CA VAL A 414 27.44 -1.60 -7.23
C VAL A 414 26.90 -0.63 -8.28
N ALA A 415 25.61 -0.29 -8.18
CA ALA A 415 24.96 0.62 -9.10
C ALA A 415 24.71 2.00 -8.47
N ASP A 416 24.81 3.07 -9.26
CA ASP A 416 24.59 4.45 -8.83
C ASP A 416 23.16 4.74 -8.34
N ARG A 417 22.16 4.17 -9.00
CA ARG A 417 20.73 4.39 -8.77
C ARG A 417 20.04 3.12 -8.27
N GLN A 418 19.02 3.32 -7.42
CA GLN A 418 18.19 2.23 -6.89
C GLN A 418 17.46 1.44 -8.00
N VAL A 419 16.94 2.14 -9.02
CA VAL A 419 16.25 1.53 -10.17
C VAL A 419 17.19 0.62 -10.95
N THR A 420 18.39 1.12 -11.25
CA THR A 420 19.47 0.37 -11.89
C THR A 420 19.83 -0.88 -11.07
N ALA A 421 20.06 -0.72 -9.77
CA ALA A 421 20.36 -1.83 -8.86
C ALA A 421 19.27 -2.91 -8.85
N GLY A 422 18.00 -2.54 -8.74
CA GLY A 422 16.89 -3.50 -8.73
C GLY A 422 16.78 -4.26 -10.05
N ASN A 423 16.96 -3.57 -11.18
CA ASN A 423 16.97 -4.20 -12.50
C ASN A 423 18.12 -5.19 -12.66
N LEU A 424 19.34 -4.84 -12.21
CA LEU A 424 20.48 -5.76 -12.24
C LEU A 424 20.29 -6.95 -11.31
N LYS A 425 19.63 -6.77 -10.17
CA LYS A 425 19.35 -7.87 -9.24
C LYS A 425 18.43 -8.93 -9.85
N ILE A 426 17.50 -8.55 -10.74
CA ILE A 426 16.72 -9.51 -11.53
C ILE A 426 17.61 -10.25 -12.54
N GLN A 427 18.55 -9.55 -13.18
CA GLN A 427 19.43 -10.12 -14.21
C GLN A 427 20.54 -11.02 -13.63
N PHE A 428 20.92 -10.78 -12.37
CA PHE A 428 21.93 -11.53 -11.62
C PHE A 428 21.40 -11.93 -10.23
N PRO A 429 20.44 -12.87 -10.13
CA PRO A 429 19.78 -13.20 -8.85
C PRO A 429 20.72 -13.70 -7.76
N ARG A 430 21.83 -14.35 -8.15
CA ARG A 430 22.86 -14.89 -7.24
C ARG A 430 23.90 -13.86 -6.79
N SER A 431 24.03 -12.74 -7.51
CA SER A 431 24.97 -11.68 -7.18
C SER A 431 24.44 -10.78 -6.08
N LEU A 432 25.34 -10.26 -5.26
CA LEU A 432 25.03 -9.21 -4.31
C LEU A 432 24.89 -7.89 -5.09
N VAL A 433 23.78 -7.16 -4.91
CA VAL A 433 23.59 -5.86 -5.59
C VAL A 433 23.41 -4.74 -4.58
N LEU A 434 24.20 -3.68 -4.73
CA LEU A 434 24.28 -2.55 -3.82
C LEU A 434 24.03 -1.24 -4.54
N SER A 435 23.56 -0.24 -3.80
CA SER A 435 23.44 1.14 -4.28
C SER A 435 23.60 2.14 -3.14
N PRO A 436 24.01 3.40 -3.43
CA PRO A 436 24.20 4.45 -2.41
C PRO A 436 22.96 4.71 -1.53
N SER A 437 21.76 4.45 -2.04
CA SER A 437 20.50 4.53 -1.29
C SER A 437 20.43 3.59 -0.09
N LEU A 438 21.20 2.50 -0.06
CA LEU A 438 21.29 1.57 1.07
C LEU A 438 22.00 2.17 2.28
N LYS A 439 22.70 3.30 2.13
CA LYS A 439 23.33 4.00 3.27
C LYS A 439 22.34 4.31 4.40
N ARG A 440 21.05 4.46 4.09
CA ARG A 440 19.98 4.65 5.10
C ARG A 440 19.77 3.46 6.05
N LEU A 441 20.32 2.30 5.72
CA LEU A 441 20.26 1.09 6.55
C LEU A 441 21.35 1.09 7.63
N GLY A 442 22.24 2.08 7.66
CA GLY A 442 23.22 2.33 8.72
C GLY A 442 24.26 1.22 8.85
N ASN A 443 23.92 0.17 9.59
CA ASN A 443 24.83 -0.90 10.02
C ASN A 443 24.94 -2.06 9.02
N LEU A 444 24.32 -1.96 7.84
CA LEU A 444 24.46 -2.99 6.83
C LEU A 444 25.90 -3.00 6.30
N ARG A 445 26.68 -3.99 6.73
CA ARG A 445 28.04 -4.28 6.22
C ARG A 445 27.96 -5.53 5.34
N PRO A 446 27.59 -5.39 4.05
CA PRO A 446 27.48 -6.54 3.18
C PRO A 446 28.87 -7.10 2.88
N GLN A 447 29.04 -8.42 2.98
CA GLN A 447 30.28 -9.07 2.59
C GLN A 447 30.41 -9.03 1.06
N LEU A 448 31.36 -8.25 0.57
CA LEU A 448 31.66 -8.15 -0.86
C LEU A 448 32.18 -9.49 -1.37
N LYS A 449 31.65 -9.89 -2.52
CA LYS A 449 32.10 -11.05 -3.30
C LYS A 449 32.74 -10.56 -4.58
N HIS A 450 33.95 -11.03 -4.85
CA HIS A 450 34.65 -10.81 -6.10
C HIS A 450 34.14 -11.75 -7.20
N PRO A 451 34.21 -11.36 -8.48
CA PRO A 451 34.58 -10.02 -8.98
C PRO A 451 33.53 -8.94 -8.64
N ILE A 452 33.91 -7.67 -8.73
CA ILE A 452 33.04 -6.51 -8.47
C ILE A 452 32.82 -5.72 -9.77
N VAL A 453 31.55 -5.47 -10.11
CA VAL A 453 31.14 -4.58 -11.19
C VAL A 453 30.56 -3.30 -10.63
N ILE A 454 31.01 -2.17 -11.13
CA ILE A 454 30.49 -0.84 -10.81
C ILE A 454 29.77 -0.31 -12.05
N LEU A 455 28.52 0.09 -11.90
CA LEU A 455 27.70 0.62 -12.99
C LEU A 455 27.12 2.00 -12.63
N TRP A 456 27.17 2.93 -13.57
CA TRP A 456 26.48 4.21 -13.43
C TRP A 456 25.90 4.69 -14.76
N GLU A 457 24.85 5.50 -14.66
CA GLU A 457 24.33 6.26 -15.80
C GLU A 457 25.20 7.51 -16.01
N ASN A 458 25.60 7.75 -17.27
CA ASN A 458 26.57 8.77 -17.64
C ASN A 458 25.89 9.98 -18.29
N ASP A 459 25.74 11.07 -17.54
CA ASP A 459 25.17 12.35 -18.00
C ASP A 459 26.18 13.25 -18.76
N ASN A 460 27.02 12.67 -19.63
CA ASN A 460 28.05 13.33 -20.46
C ASN A 460 29.42 13.60 -19.81
N LYS A 461 29.68 13.12 -18.60
CA LYS A 461 31.01 13.20 -17.98
C LYS A 461 31.50 11.78 -17.75
N HIS A 462 32.53 11.35 -18.49
CA HIS A 462 33.19 10.04 -18.37
C HIS A 462 33.89 9.85 -16.99
N THR A 463 33.14 9.99 -15.91
CA THR A 463 33.60 9.96 -14.52
C THR A 463 32.50 9.35 -13.65
N ILE A 464 32.92 8.64 -12.59
CA ILE A 464 32.02 8.03 -11.62
C ILE A 464 31.28 9.16 -10.85
N PRO A 465 29.94 9.12 -10.71
CA PRO A 465 29.19 10.12 -9.96
C PRO A 465 29.68 10.25 -8.53
N ARG A 466 29.80 11.49 -8.02
CA ARG A 466 30.31 11.78 -6.65
C ARG A 466 29.61 10.97 -5.56
N LYS A 467 28.28 10.77 -5.65
CA LYS A 467 27.52 9.97 -4.67
C LYS A 467 27.94 8.50 -4.68
N LEU A 468 28.16 7.93 -5.86
CA LEU A 468 28.60 6.55 -6.01
C LEU A 468 30.05 6.41 -5.54
N LYS A 469 30.94 7.32 -5.96
CA LYS A 469 32.34 7.38 -5.51
C LYS A 469 32.44 7.43 -3.97
N ASN A 470 31.71 8.35 -3.34
CA ASN A 470 31.70 8.47 -1.88
C ASN A 470 31.16 7.22 -1.18
N TYR A 471 30.20 6.52 -1.79
CA TYR A 471 29.68 5.27 -1.24
C TYR A 471 30.70 4.14 -1.35
N MET A 472 31.36 4.01 -2.50
CA MET A 472 32.42 3.03 -2.71
C MET A 472 33.58 3.22 -1.73
N GLU A 473 34.10 4.44 -1.61
CA GLU A 473 35.30 4.74 -0.80
C GLU A 473 34.99 4.68 0.71
N ASN A 474 33.90 5.32 1.16
CA ASN A 474 33.64 5.50 2.59
C ASN A 474 32.79 4.39 3.22
N VAL A 475 32.06 3.60 2.42
CA VAL A 475 31.16 2.55 2.93
C VAL A 475 31.63 1.16 2.53
N LEU A 476 32.07 0.99 1.28
CA LEU A 476 32.51 -0.31 0.77
C LEU A 476 34.03 -0.50 0.85
N HIS A 477 34.79 0.57 1.13
CA HIS A 477 36.26 0.57 1.13
C HIS A 477 36.86 0.09 -0.21
N ILE A 478 36.20 0.41 -1.32
CA ILE A 478 36.65 0.12 -2.69
C ILE A 478 37.33 1.36 -3.26
N SER A 479 38.57 1.21 -3.77
CA SER A 479 39.29 2.30 -4.44
C SER A 479 38.57 2.76 -5.71
N SER A 480 38.56 4.07 -5.97
CA SER A 480 37.97 4.64 -7.18
C SER A 480 38.85 4.50 -8.44
N GLN A 481 40.07 3.98 -8.32
CA GLN A 481 40.95 3.64 -9.44
C GLN A 481 40.49 2.33 -10.11
N ALA A 482 39.38 2.37 -10.85
CA ALA A 482 38.93 1.22 -11.62
C ALA A 482 39.83 0.97 -12.84
N LYS A 483 40.27 -0.28 -13.05
CA LYS A 483 41.22 -0.67 -14.11
C LYS A 483 40.62 -0.66 -15.53
N ILE A 484 39.30 -0.80 -15.68
CA ILE A 484 38.64 -0.88 -16.99
C ILE A 484 37.41 0.02 -16.95
N LEU A 485 37.33 1.00 -17.84
CA LEU A 485 36.17 1.88 -18.00
C LEU A 485 35.60 1.68 -19.40
N THR A 486 34.50 0.92 -19.52
CA THR A 486 33.77 0.80 -20.78
C THR A 486 32.57 1.73 -20.77
N TYR A 487 32.44 2.56 -21.80
CA TYR A 487 31.28 3.42 -22.00
C TYR A 487 30.43 2.89 -23.15
N LYS A 488 29.13 2.70 -22.89
CA LYS A 488 28.20 2.18 -23.88
C LYS A 488 26.98 3.08 -23.99
N ARG A 489 26.46 3.19 -25.21
CA ARG A 489 25.21 3.87 -25.52
C ARG A 489 24.20 2.79 -25.90
N LEU A 490 23.12 2.66 -25.14
CA LEU A 490 22.13 1.60 -25.31
C LEU A 490 20.76 2.21 -25.60
N PRO A 491 20.01 1.70 -26.60
CA PRO A 491 18.66 2.17 -26.87
C PRO A 491 17.72 1.79 -25.71
N MET A 492 16.74 2.64 -25.42
CA MET A 492 15.69 2.36 -24.43
C MET A 492 14.78 1.23 -24.92
N TYR A 493 14.26 0.43 -23.99
CA TYR A 493 13.29 -0.63 -24.29
C TYR A 493 12.00 -0.03 -24.85
N LEU A 494 11.51 -0.60 -25.96
CA LEU A 494 10.33 -0.13 -26.73
C LEU A 494 10.41 1.31 -27.27
N TYR A 495 11.57 1.98 -27.17
CA TYR A 495 11.74 3.35 -27.64
C TYR A 495 13.18 3.62 -28.11
N PRO A 496 13.59 3.05 -29.26
CA PRO A 496 14.99 3.03 -29.72
C PRO A 496 15.55 4.41 -30.07
N ASP A 497 14.71 5.42 -30.28
CA ASP A 497 15.14 6.79 -30.60
C ASP A 497 15.78 7.51 -29.41
N ARG A 498 15.53 7.02 -28.18
CA ARG A 498 16.27 7.47 -26.99
C ARG A 498 17.24 6.42 -26.51
N TYR A 499 18.32 6.93 -25.92
CA TYR A 499 19.42 6.11 -25.45
C TYR A 499 19.78 6.48 -24.02
N ILE A 500 20.20 5.49 -23.26
CA ILE A 500 20.99 5.71 -22.05
C ILE A 500 22.47 5.59 -22.37
N ARG A 501 23.28 6.32 -21.62
CA ARG A 501 24.73 6.15 -21.62
C ARG A 501 25.10 5.53 -20.28
N ILE A 502 25.88 4.46 -20.31
CA ILE A 502 26.34 3.78 -19.10
C ILE A 502 27.86 3.74 -19.07
N GLY A 503 28.41 3.83 -17.86
CA GLY A 503 29.79 3.46 -17.57
C GLY A 503 29.82 2.16 -16.78
N ILE A 504 30.70 1.25 -17.18
CA ILE A 504 30.97 -0.02 -16.50
C ILE A 504 32.43 0.00 -16.06
N ALA A 505 32.65 -0.33 -14.79
CA ALA A 505 33.95 -0.63 -14.24
C ALA A 505 34.00 -2.05 -13.68
N PHE A 506 35.07 -2.78 -14.01
CA PHE A 506 35.30 -4.15 -13.55
C PHE A 506 36.52 -4.20 -12.63
N LEU A 507 36.37 -4.90 -11.51
CA LEU A 507 37.40 -5.14 -10.51
C LEU A 507 37.42 -6.65 -10.24
N GLU A 508 38.55 -7.28 -10.54
CA GLU A 508 38.76 -8.72 -10.27
C GLU A 508 38.70 -9.06 -8.80
#